data_AF-A0A382NCQ5-F1
#
_entry.id   AF-A0A382NCQ5-F1
#
_cell.length_a   1.000
_cell.length_b   1.000
_cell.length_c   1.000
_cell.angle_alpha   90.00
_cell.angle_beta   90.00
_cell.angle_gamma   90.00
#
_symmetry.space_group_name_H-M   'P 1'
#
loop_
_entity.id
_entity.type
_entity.pdbx_description
1 polymer ?
#
loop_
_entity_poly.entity_id
_entity_poly.type
_entity_poly.pdbx_seq_one_letter_code
_entity_poly.pdbx_strand_id
1 'polypeptide(L)'
;MIVKDDIPALSWNLRYLASREEKDPTNWAQQVSKRTRNFIKEERVKELLEGSKHSDQELKVLIDQYGIEKEQLLSGQLYQEDIELSKSNIIFLVDLLPDRENQIWADELGVKPQQISRWKKGEISPQSKNIKKLLRLHGLESELDLNTVPLFLMLEPISAFKKKEWVKK
;
A
#
# COMPACT_ATOMS: atom_id res chain seq x y z
N MET A 1 13.96 4.79 6.82
CA MET A 1 13.84 3.34 7.09
C MET A 1 12.38 3.07 7.36
N ILE A 2 11.67 2.38 6.47
CA ILE A 2 10.25 2.02 6.70
C ILE A 2 10.28 0.81 7.61
N VAL A 3 10.12 1.00 8.92
CA VAL A 3 10.19 -0.08 9.90
C VAL A 3 8.76 -0.60 10.13
N LYS A 4 8.53 -1.88 9.83
CA LYS A 4 7.24 -2.57 10.02
C LYS A 4 6.81 -2.60 11.49
N ASP A 5 7.78 -2.54 12.41
CA ASP A 5 7.63 -2.91 13.81
C ASP A 5 6.92 -1.85 14.68
N ASP A 6 6.69 -0.64 14.18
CA ASP A 6 6.01 0.42 14.96
C ASP A 6 4.49 0.49 14.73
N ILE A 7 3.96 -0.21 13.71
CA ILE A 7 2.55 -0.13 13.35
C ILE A 7 1.79 -1.37 13.85
N PRO A 8 0.80 -1.21 14.75
CA PRO A 8 -0.02 -2.31 15.25
C PRO A 8 -0.74 -3.07 14.13
N ALA A 9 -0.99 -4.37 14.35
CA ALA A 9 -1.70 -5.22 13.41
C ALA A 9 -3.08 -4.65 13.02
N LEU A 10 -3.83 -4.09 13.99
CA LEU A 10 -5.10 -3.42 13.72
C LEU A 10 -4.96 -2.33 12.66
N SER A 11 -3.92 -1.51 12.74
CA SER A 11 -3.73 -0.40 11.81
C SER A 11 -3.47 -0.91 10.39
N TRP A 12 -2.64 -1.94 10.23
CA TRP A 12 -2.44 -2.58 8.94
C TRP A 12 -3.71 -3.23 8.39
N ASN A 13 -4.46 -3.94 9.24
CA ASN A 13 -5.70 -4.58 8.86
C ASN A 13 -6.77 -3.55 8.49
N LEU A 14 -6.85 -2.44 9.22
CA LEU A 14 -7.78 -1.36 8.93
C LEU A 14 -7.44 -0.65 7.62
N ARG A 15 -6.14 -0.41 7.33
CA ARG A 15 -5.69 0.10 6.03
C ARG A 15 -6.05 -0.87 4.90
N TYR A 16 -5.87 -2.18 5.10
CA TYR A 16 -6.27 -3.18 4.13
C TYR A 16 -7.77 -3.14 3.85
N LEU A 17 -8.60 -3.13 4.89
CA LEU A 17 -10.05 -3.05 4.77
C LEU A 17 -10.49 -1.76 4.05
N ALA A 18 -9.88 -0.62 4.36
CA ALA A 18 -10.14 0.64 3.68
C ALA A 18 -9.73 0.58 2.19
N SER A 19 -8.57 -0.01 1.88
CA SER A 19 -8.05 -0.14 0.51
C SER A 19 -8.94 -0.94 -0.43
N ARG A 20 -9.76 -1.84 0.13
CA ARG A 20 -10.74 -2.64 -0.64
C ARG A 20 -11.94 -1.82 -1.08
N GLU A 21 -12.21 -0.69 -0.44
CA GLU A 21 -13.36 0.17 -0.68
C GLU A 21 -12.97 1.48 -1.36
N GLU A 22 -11.76 1.98 -1.09
CA GLU A 22 -11.23 3.23 -1.60
C GLU A 22 -9.77 3.03 -2.01
N LYS A 23 -9.43 3.41 -3.25
CA LYS A 23 -8.09 3.20 -3.81
C LYS A 23 -7.10 4.24 -3.33
N ASP A 24 -7.55 5.47 -3.06
CA ASP A 24 -6.67 6.56 -2.65
C ASP A 24 -6.47 6.56 -1.11
N PRO A 25 -5.24 6.33 -0.61
CA PRO A 25 -4.96 6.31 0.83
C PRO A 25 -5.33 7.59 1.56
N THR A 26 -5.35 8.74 0.86
CA THR A 26 -5.75 10.03 1.46
C THR A 26 -7.23 10.06 1.87
N ASN A 27 -8.06 9.19 1.28
CA ASN A 27 -9.49 9.09 1.55
C ASN A 27 -9.87 7.93 2.48
N TRP A 28 -8.93 7.07 2.87
CA TRP A 28 -9.22 5.90 3.73
C TRP A 28 -9.86 6.28 5.05
N ALA A 29 -9.38 7.34 5.69
CA ALA A 29 -9.95 7.79 6.96
C ALA A 29 -11.43 8.18 6.82
N GLN A 30 -11.76 8.90 5.75
CA GLN A 30 -13.12 9.29 5.44
C GLN A 30 -13.99 8.06 5.14
N GLN A 31 -13.44 7.10 4.39
CA GLN A 31 -14.16 5.88 4.03
C GLN A 31 -14.53 5.03 5.25
N VAL A 32 -13.57 4.78 6.16
CA VAL A 32 -13.83 4.05 7.41
C VAL A 32 -14.80 4.83 8.31
N SER A 33 -14.68 6.16 8.40
CA SER A 33 -15.65 6.99 9.13
C SER A 33 -17.07 6.79 8.60
N LYS A 34 -17.26 6.85 7.27
CA LYS A 34 -18.55 6.57 6.63
C LYS A 34 -19.04 5.14 6.88
N ARG A 35 -18.15 4.13 6.77
CA ARG A 35 -18.45 2.72 7.04
C ARG A 35 -18.94 2.51 8.47
N THR A 36 -18.33 3.20 9.43
CA THR A 36 -18.75 3.20 10.84
C THR A 36 -19.93 4.12 11.13
N ARG A 37 -20.64 4.60 10.10
CA ARG A 37 -21.78 5.52 10.19
C ARG A 37 -21.46 6.80 10.97
N ASN A 38 -20.22 7.28 10.84
CA ASN A 38 -19.64 8.42 11.55
C ASN A 38 -19.60 8.26 13.08
N PHE A 39 -19.67 7.03 13.59
CA PHE A 39 -19.41 6.75 15.00
C PHE A 39 -17.96 7.08 15.34
N ILE A 40 -17.01 6.56 14.56
CA ILE A 40 -15.60 6.96 14.64
C ILE A 40 -15.41 8.13 13.66
N LYS A 41 -15.02 9.30 14.16
CA LYS A 41 -14.80 10.49 13.33
C LYS A 41 -13.55 10.34 12.46
N GLU A 42 -13.51 11.04 11.34
CA GLU A 42 -12.41 10.95 10.37
C GLU A 42 -11.05 11.21 11.01
N GLU A 43 -10.92 12.25 11.83
CA GLU A 43 -9.69 12.59 12.56
C GLU A 43 -9.25 11.43 13.45
N ARG A 44 -10.20 10.83 14.16
CA ARG A 44 -9.93 9.69 15.03
C ARG A 44 -9.55 8.45 14.23
N VAL A 45 -10.13 8.24 13.05
CA VAL A 45 -9.70 7.17 12.16
C VAL A 45 -8.27 7.39 11.68
N LYS A 46 -7.86 8.62 11.34
CA LYS A 46 -6.46 8.90 10.94
C LYS A 46 -5.48 8.42 12.01
N GLU A 47 -5.74 8.74 13.27
CA GLU A 47 -4.95 8.27 14.41
C GLU A 47 -4.89 6.73 14.48
N LEU A 48 -6.01 6.04 14.28
CA LEU A 48 -6.07 4.57 14.28
C LEU A 48 -5.30 3.96 13.11
N LEU A 49 -5.39 4.56 11.92
CA LEU A 49 -4.62 4.13 10.74
C LEU A 49 -3.12 4.33 10.96
N GLU A 50 -2.71 5.37 11.67
CA GLU A 50 -1.30 5.68 11.98
C GLU A 50 -0.69 4.77 13.05
N GLY A 51 -1.50 4.19 13.93
CA GLY A 51 -1.01 3.27 14.96
C GLY A 51 -1.50 3.55 16.38
N SER A 52 -2.40 4.52 16.56
CA SER A 52 -2.91 4.85 17.89
C SER A 52 -3.72 3.71 18.49
N LYS A 53 -3.69 3.61 19.81
CA LYS A 53 -4.50 2.64 20.55
C LYS A 53 -5.98 2.88 20.30
N HIS A 54 -6.72 1.79 20.11
CA HIS A 54 -8.18 1.81 20.03
C HIS A 54 -8.81 1.65 21.42
N SER A 55 -10.05 2.09 21.54
CA SER A 55 -10.95 1.74 22.64
C SER A 55 -11.73 0.46 22.33
N ASP A 56 -12.37 -0.12 23.35
CA ASP A 56 -13.24 -1.29 23.18
C ASP A 56 -14.49 -0.98 22.35
N GLN A 57 -15.01 0.25 22.44
CA GLN A 57 -16.17 0.68 21.65
C GLN A 57 -15.83 0.83 20.17
N GLU A 58 -14.69 1.44 19.85
CA GLU A 58 -14.17 1.54 18.48
C GLU A 58 -13.97 0.15 17.88
N LEU A 59 -13.32 -0.74 18.64
CA LEU A 59 -13.07 -2.11 18.20
C LEU A 59 -14.38 -2.86 17.89
N LYS A 60 -15.37 -2.76 18.78
CA LYS A 60 -16.68 -3.38 18.59
C LYS A 60 -17.36 -2.88 17.31
N VAL A 61 -17.36 -1.57 17.09
CA VAL A 61 -17.98 -0.98 15.89
C VAL A 61 -17.26 -1.41 14.61
N LEU A 62 -15.93 -1.47 14.63
CA LEU A 62 -15.15 -1.97 13.49
C LEU A 62 -15.50 -3.44 13.17
N ILE A 63 -15.52 -4.30 14.19
CA ILE A 63 -15.92 -5.72 14.06
C ILE A 63 -17.32 -5.83 13.44
N ASP A 64 -18.30 -5.11 13.98
CA ASP A 64 -19.70 -5.19 13.55
C ASP A 64 -19.89 -4.69 12.10
N GLN A 65 -19.18 -3.63 11.68
CA GLN A 65 -19.37 -3.03 10.35
C GLN A 65 -18.54 -3.70 9.24
N TYR A 66 -17.42 -4.34 9.60
CA TYR A 66 -16.61 -5.11 8.66
C TYR A 66 -16.96 -6.59 8.64
N GLY A 67 -17.68 -7.09 9.67
CA GLY A 67 -18.07 -8.49 9.76
C GLY A 67 -16.87 -9.42 9.92
N ILE A 68 -15.86 -9.00 10.69
CA ILE A 68 -14.60 -9.71 10.91
C ILE A 68 -14.43 -10.07 12.38
N GLU A 69 -13.76 -11.18 12.66
CA GLU A 69 -13.51 -11.58 14.05
C GLU A 69 -12.46 -10.68 14.71
N LYS A 70 -12.55 -10.57 16.05
CA LYS A 70 -11.64 -9.74 16.85
C LYS A 70 -10.19 -10.18 16.68
N GLU A 71 -9.96 -11.49 16.73
CA GLU A 71 -8.65 -12.11 16.64
C GLU A 71 -8.00 -11.81 15.29
N GLN A 72 -8.77 -11.91 14.21
CA GLN A 72 -8.31 -11.57 12.86
C GLN A 72 -7.91 -10.10 12.75
N LEU A 73 -8.72 -9.19 13.31
CA LEU A 73 -8.43 -7.75 13.29
C LEU A 73 -7.19 -7.39 14.14
N LEU A 74 -6.96 -8.06 15.27
CA LEU A 74 -5.93 -7.68 16.24
C LEU A 74 -4.59 -8.41 16.14
N SER A 75 -4.53 -9.61 15.57
CA SER A 75 -3.34 -10.47 15.63
C SER A 75 -2.86 -10.97 14.27
N GLY A 76 -3.75 -11.06 13.29
CA GLY A 76 -3.42 -11.47 11.92
C GLY A 76 -2.95 -10.32 11.04
N GLN A 77 -2.44 -10.67 9.87
CA GLN A 77 -2.25 -9.74 8.75
C GLN A 77 -3.27 -10.14 7.68
N LEU A 78 -4.47 -9.54 7.71
CA LEU A 78 -5.60 -9.91 6.84
C LEU A 78 -5.20 -9.95 5.36
N TYR A 79 -4.32 -9.05 4.94
CA TYR A 79 -3.84 -8.99 3.56
C TYR A 79 -2.97 -10.19 3.15
N GLN A 80 -2.36 -10.92 4.08
CA GLN A 80 -1.54 -12.10 3.75
C GLN A 80 -2.39 -13.34 3.42
N GLU A 81 -3.64 -13.40 3.88
CA GLU A 81 -4.54 -14.52 3.58
C GLU A 81 -5.02 -14.48 2.12
N ASP A 82 -5.21 -13.28 1.58
CA ASP A 82 -5.84 -13.06 0.28
C ASP A 82 -4.83 -12.76 -0.85
N ILE A 83 -3.58 -12.40 -0.51
CA ILE A 83 -2.70 -11.70 -1.44
C ILE A 83 -1.25 -12.18 -1.34
N GLU A 84 -0.65 -12.42 -2.51
CA GLU A 84 0.81 -12.51 -2.64
C GLU A 84 1.43 -11.11 -2.47
N LEU A 85 2.05 -10.89 -1.31
CA LEU A 85 2.52 -9.56 -0.87
C LEU A 85 3.48 -8.89 -1.87
N SER A 86 4.48 -9.63 -2.36
CA SER A 86 5.45 -9.09 -3.33
C SER A 86 4.79 -8.70 -4.65
N LYS A 87 3.86 -9.52 -5.14
CA LYS A 87 3.10 -9.25 -6.35
C LYS A 87 2.28 -7.96 -6.23
N SER A 88 1.56 -7.76 -5.13
CA SER A 88 0.77 -6.54 -4.92
C SER A 88 1.63 -5.31 -4.73
N ASN A 89 2.78 -5.44 -4.06
CA ASN A 89 3.76 -4.37 -3.98
C ASN A 89 4.31 -3.99 -5.37
N ILE A 90 4.58 -4.97 -6.24
CA ILE A 90 5.03 -4.70 -7.61
C ILE A 90 3.95 -3.96 -8.40
N ILE A 91 2.69 -4.44 -8.37
CA ILE A 91 1.56 -3.80 -9.05
C ILE A 91 1.44 -2.35 -8.59
N PHE A 92 1.44 -2.13 -7.28
CA PHE A 92 1.36 -0.80 -6.68
C PHE A 92 2.49 0.14 -7.14
N LEU A 93 3.74 -0.32 -7.10
CA LEU A 93 4.87 0.48 -7.56
C LEU A 93 4.76 0.82 -9.06
N VAL A 94 4.35 -0.14 -9.89
CA VAL A 94 4.13 0.11 -11.32
C VAL A 94 2.95 1.07 -11.56
N ASP A 95 1.87 0.98 -10.78
CA ASP A 95 0.72 1.89 -10.86
C ASP A 95 1.09 3.34 -10.50
N LEU A 96 2.10 3.54 -9.65
CA LEU A 96 2.61 4.86 -9.31
C LEU A 96 3.49 5.50 -10.41
N LEU A 97 3.85 4.75 -11.46
CA LEU A 97 4.54 5.32 -12.61
C LEU A 97 3.59 6.23 -13.41
N PRO A 98 3.99 7.45 -13.80
CA PRO A 98 3.16 8.33 -14.59
C PRO A 98 2.70 7.72 -15.93
N ASP A 99 1.39 7.72 -16.18
CA ASP A 99 0.71 7.02 -17.30
C ASP A 99 1.13 7.48 -18.72
N ARG A 100 1.88 8.59 -18.87
CA ARG A 100 2.13 9.20 -20.19
C ARG A 100 3.39 8.69 -20.89
N GLU A 101 4.17 7.82 -20.25
CA GLU A 101 5.55 7.54 -20.69
C GLU A 101 5.98 6.07 -20.55
N ASN A 102 5.09 5.12 -20.84
CA ASN A 102 5.40 3.68 -20.75
C ASN A 102 6.69 3.27 -21.49
N GLN A 103 7.04 3.95 -22.59
CA GLN A 103 8.29 3.69 -23.30
C GLN A 103 9.51 4.14 -22.49
N ILE A 104 9.48 5.34 -21.89
CA ILE A 104 10.58 5.86 -21.07
C ILE A 104 10.80 4.96 -19.86
N TRP A 105 9.73 4.57 -19.17
CA TRP A 105 9.85 3.64 -18.04
C TRP A 105 10.35 2.26 -18.46
N ALA A 106 9.96 1.79 -19.64
CA ALA A 106 10.44 0.53 -20.19
C ALA A 106 11.96 0.59 -20.44
N ASP A 107 12.46 1.69 -21.00
CA ASP A 107 13.88 1.90 -21.25
C ASP A 107 14.67 1.98 -19.93
N GLU A 108 14.20 2.77 -18.96
CA GLU A 108 14.80 2.88 -17.62
C GLU A 108 14.86 1.52 -16.91
N LEU A 109 13.75 0.77 -16.95
CA LEU A 109 13.65 -0.55 -16.36
C LEU A 109 14.39 -1.62 -17.19
N GLY A 110 14.76 -1.34 -18.44
CA GLY A 110 15.43 -2.26 -19.37
C GLY A 110 14.52 -3.41 -19.82
N VAL A 111 13.26 -3.11 -20.14
CA VAL A 111 12.24 -4.05 -20.59
C VAL A 111 11.46 -3.49 -21.77
N LYS A 112 10.55 -4.28 -22.34
CA LYS A 112 9.60 -3.78 -23.35
C LYS A 112 8.36 -3.16 -22.69
N PRO A 113 7.70 -2.16 -23.29
CA PRO A 113 6.49 -1.54 -22.74
C PRO A 113 5.38 -2.55 -22.41
N GLN A 114 5.23 -3.60 -23.23
CA GLN A 114 4.24 -4.65 -22.96
C GLN A 114 4.51 -5.39 -21.65
N GLN A 115 5.79 -5.52 -21.23
CA GLN A 115 6.11 -6.17 -19.96
C GLN A 115 5.62 -5.35 -18.77
N ILE A 116 5.74 -4.01 -18.82
CA ILE A 116 5.19 -3.12 -17.78
C ILE A 116 3.67 -3.31 -17.68
N SER A 117 2.96 -3.34 -18.80
CA SER A 117 1.51 -3.58 -18.79
C SER A 117 1.14 -4.93 -18.17
N ARG A 118 1.96 -5.97 -18.39
CA ARG A 118 1.75 -7.30 -17.79
C ARG A 118 2.10 -7.33 -16.30
N TRP A 119 3.09 -6.54 -15.86
CA TRP A 119 3.39 -6.34 -14.44
C TRP A 119 2.24 -5.63 -13.72
N LYS A 120 1.68 -4.57 -14.33
CA LYS A 120 0.51 -3.83 -13.81
C LYS A 120 -0.71 -4.74 -13.58
N LYS A 121 -0.86 -5.77 -14.43
CA LYS A 121 -1.92 -6.78 -14.31
C LYS A 121 -1.56 -7.97 -13.42
N GLY A 122 -0.32 -8.05 -12.94
CA GLY A 122 0.17 -9.22 -12.19
C GLY A 122 0.22 -10.51 -13.01
N GLU A 123 0.32 -10.44 -14.34
CA GLU A 123 0.38 -11.63 -15.21
C GLU A 123 1.76 -12.27 -15.21
N ILE A 124 2.81 -11.47 -15.04
CA ILE A 124 4.21 -11.91 -14.94
C ILE A 124 4.91 -11.11 -13.86
N SER A 125 5.89 -11.74 -13.21
CA SER A 125 6.75 -11.05 -12.23
C SER A 125 8.01 -10.49 -12.91
N PRO A 126 8.50 -9.30 -12.51
CA PRO A 126 9.79 -8.78 -12.95
C PRO A 126 10.95 -9.65 -12.46
N GLN A 127 12.08 -9.61 -13.17
CA GLN A 127 13.31 -10.23 -12.67
C GLN A 127 13.93 -9.39 -11.56
N SER A 128 14.76 -9.99 -10.71
CA SER A 128 15.44 -9.32 -9.59
C SER A 128 16.10 -7.99 -10.01
N LYS A 129 16.84 -7.97 -11.13
CA LYS A 129 17.46 -6.74 -11.66
C LYS A 129 16.47 -5.61 -11.96
N ASN A 130 15.25 -5.94 -12.41
CA ASN A 130 14.21 -4.98 -12.71
C ASN A 130 13.53 -4.47 -11.44
N ILE A 131 13.34 -5.36 -10.44
CA ILE A 131 12.83 -4.97 -9.11
C ILE A 131 13.75 -3.93 -8.47
N LYS A 132 15.08 -4.16 -8.50
CA LYS A 132 16.06 -3.21 -7.96
C LYS A 132 15.96 -1.83 -8.61
N LYS A 133 15.75 -1.78 -9.92
CA LYS A 133 15.56 -0.52 -10.66
C LYS A 133 14.23 0.15 -10.30
N LEU A 134 13.14 -0.61 -10.25
CA LEU A 134 11.82 -0.11 -9.87
C LEU A 134 11.86 0.51 -8.48
N LEU A 135 12.42 -0.19 -7.49
CA LEU A 135 12.61 0.34 -6.13
C LEU A 135 13.36 1.68 -6.13
N ARG A 136 14.45 1.79 -6.90
CA ARG A 136 15.23 3.04 -7.01
C ARG A 136 14.45 4.19 -7.63
N LEU A 137 13.59 3.94 -8.62
CA LEU A 137 12.73 4.98 -9.22
C LEU A 137 11.79 5.61 -8.18
N HIS A 138 11.36 4.82 -7.20
CA HIS A 138 10.53 5.27 -6.08
C HIS A 138 11.33 5.76 -4.86
N GLY A 139 12.66 5.85 -4.97
CA GLY A 139 13.54 6.27 -3.87
C GLY A 139 13.67 5.25 -2.73
N LEU A 140 13.30 3.99 -2.97
CA LEU A 140 13.41 2.89 -2.01
C LEU A 140 14.78 2.21 -2.07
N GLU A 141 15.15 1.52 -1.00
CA GLU A 141 16.36 0.72 -0.93
C GLU A 141 16.30 -0.44 -1.94
N SER A 142 17.35 -0.64 -2.74
CA SER A 142 17.30 -1.64 -3.81
C SER A 142 17.30 -3.09 -3.33
N GLU A 143 17.65 -3.32 -2.07
CA GLU A 143 17.63 -4.65 -1.44
C GLU A 143 16.39 -4.85 -0.54
N LEU A 144 15.41 -3.92 -0.59
CA LEU A 144 14.16 -4.06 0.15
C LEU A 144 13.45 -5.36 -0.25
N ASP A 145 13.15 -6.21 0.73
CA ASP A 145 12.34 -7.41 0.51
C ASP A 145 10.87 -7.03 0.38
N LEU A 146 10.31 -7.26 -0.81
CA LEU A 146 8.91 -6.98 -1.10
C LEU A 146 7.93 -7.95 -0.41
N ASN A 147 8.41 -8.97 0.31
CA ASN A 147 7.57 -9.89 1.09
C ASN A 147 7.49 -9.52 2.58
N THR A 148 8.14 -8.44 3.02
CA THR A 148 8.15 -8.09 4.44
C THR A 148 7.17 -6.98 4.76
N VAL A 149 7.03 -5.96 3.92
CA VAL A 149 6.20 -4.76 4.18
C VAL A 149 5.13 -4.57 3.09
N PRO A 150 3.85 -4.36 3.44
CA PRO A 150 2.79 -4.03 2.47
C PRO A 150 2.87 -2.57 2.03
N LEU A 151 3.72 -2.28 1.04
CA LEU A 151 3.92 -0.94 0.47
C LEU A 151 2.62 -0.33 -0.05
N PHE A 152 1.74 -1.16 -0.63
CA PHE A 152 0.43 -0.73 -1.12
C PHE A 152 -0.53 -0.28 -0.01
N LEU A 153 -0.19 -0.51 1.26
CA LEU A 153 -0.95 -0.09 2.44
C LEU A 153 -0.31 1.10 3.17
N MET A 154 0.67 1.77 2.58
CA MET A 154 1.30 2.94 3.19
C MET A 154 0.36 4.16 3.12
N LEU A 155 0.27 4.92 4.22
CA LEU A 155 -0.51 6.17 4.27
C LEU A 155 0.21 7.30 3.55
N GLU A 156 1.53 7.37 3.73
CA GLU A 156 2.34 8.30 2.96
C GLU A 156 2.50 7.76 1.53
N PRO A 157 2.22 8.57 0.51
CA PRO A 157 2.51 8.18 -0.85
C PRO A 157 4.01 7.92 -0.95
N ILE A 158 4.38 6.72 -1.39
CA ILE A 158 5.76 6.45 -1.77
C ILE A 158 6.07 7.45 -2.88
N SER A 159 6.94 8.42 -2.58
CA SER A 159 7.15 9.55 -3.47
C SER A 159 7.54 9.02 -4.85
N ALA A 160 6.63 9.15 -5.82
CA ALA A 160 7.04 9.18 -7.19
C ALA A 160 7.97 10.39 -7.28
N PHE A 161 9.27 10.15 -7.40
CA PHE A 161 10.30 11.15 -7.60
C PHE A 161 10.66 12.00 -6.38
N LYS A 162 11.94 11.90 -5.97
CA LYS A 162 12.71 13.12 -5.68
C LYS A 162 12.66 14.00 -6.93
N LYS A 163 11.65 14.88 -6.96
CA LYS A 163 11.16 15.70 -8.08
C LYS A 163 12.14 16.77 -8.60
N LYS A 164 13.45 16.57 -8.54
CA LYS A 164 14.43 17.64 -8.88
C LYS A 164 15.61 17.30 -9.80
N GLU A 165 15.89 16.05 -10.18
CA GLU A 165 17.15 15.78 -10.91
C GLU A 165 17.04 15.19 -12.33
N TRP A 166 15.87 14.78 -12.82
CA TRP A 166 15.79 14.04 -14.09
C TRP A 166 15.33 14.87 -15.31
N VAL A 167 14.96 16.15 -15.14
CA VAL A 167 14.58 17.04 -16.26
C VAL A 167 15.76 17.88 -16.79
N LYS A 168 17.01 17.51 -16.49
CA LYS A 168 18.17 18.11 -17.15
C LYS A 168 19.23 17.08 -17.50
N LYS A 169 19.11 16.51 -18.70
CA LYS A 169 20.16 16.55 -19.72
C LYS A 169 19.58 16.31 -21.10
#